data_AF-A0A8D9EYV0-F1
#
_entry.id   AF-A0A8D9EYV0-F1
#
_cell.length_a   1.000
_cell.length_b   1.000
_cell.length_c   1.000
_cell.angle_alpha   90.00
_cell.angle_beta   90.00
_cell.angle_gamma   90.00
#
_symmetry.space_group_name_H-M   'P 1'
#
loop_
_entity.id
_entity.type
_entity.pdbx_description
1 polymer ?
#
loop_
_entity_poly.entity_id
_entity_poly.type
_entity_poly.pdbx_seq_one_letter_code
_entity_poly.pdbx_strand_id
1 'polypeptide(L)'
;MLVNSTNSTCILIFIYFLHLPGGLTCQNCNKLLSNDLDYVVEHCKLCYYGSRPDKSFAFVCFKCDYHTYQRYHMKTHVRIHLGVKPFQCNLCDYSSNDSRNLNRHKRIRHCVES
;
A
#
# COMPACT_ATOMS: atom_id res chain seq x y z
N MET A 1 -21.43 -10.56 -51.04
CA MET A 1 -20.29 -9.63 -50.83
C MET A 1 -20.19 -9.43 -49.31
N LEU A 2 -19.53 -10.31 -48.54
CA LEU A 2 -18.07 -10.33 -48.23
C LEU A 2 -17.53 -8.90 -48.18
N VAL A 3 -17.20 -8.29 -47.04
CA VAL A 3 -16.28 -8.62 -45.93
C VAL A 3 -16.60 -7.65 -44.76
N ASN A 4 -16.48 -7.97 -43.47
CA ASN A 4 -15.23 -8.13 -42.73
C ASN A 4 -15.48 -8.85 -41.39
N SER A 5 -14.99 -10.09 -41.32
CA SER A 5 -14.56 -10.71 -40.08
C SER A 5 -13.17 -10.16 -39.76
N THR A 6 -13.06 -9.31 -38.74
CA THR A 6 -11.79 -9.09 -38.03
C THR A 6 -12.05 -8.78 -36.56
N ASN A 7 -11.61 -9.73 -35.72
CA ASN A 7 -11.20 -9.56 -34.33
C ASN A 7 -12.24 -9.54 -33.20
N SER A 8 -13.06 -10.61 -33.11
CA SER A 8 -13.64 -11.03 -31.81
C SER A 8 -12.56 -11.34 -30.75
N THR A 9 -11.34 -11.70 -31.15
CA THR A 9 -10.22 -11.94 -30.22
C THR A 9 -9.65 -10.65 -29.61
N CYS A 10 -9.54 -9.55 -30.38
CA CYS A 10 -9.06 -8.27 -29.82
C CYS A 10 -10.08 -7.62 -28.89
N ILE A 11 -11.39 -7.74 -29.20
CA ILE A 11 -12.45 -7.25 -28.32
C ILE A 11 -12.47 -8.05 -27.01
N LEU A 12 -12.30 -9.38 -27.07
CA LEU A 12 -12.17 -10.21 -25.87
C LEU A 12 -10.93 -9.83 -25.05
N ILE A 13 -9.76 -9.59 -25.68
CA ILE A 13 -8.56 -9.12 -24.98
C ILE A 13 -8.82 -7.78 -24.26
N PHE A 14 -9.47 -6.82 -24.93
CA PHE A 14 -9.83 -5.53 -24.32
C PHE A 14 -10.82 -5.67 -23.14
N ILE A 15 -11.78 -6.60 -23.22
CA ILE A 15 -12.72 -6.84 -22.12
C ILE A 15 -12.03 -7.56 -20.94
N TYR A 16 -11.07 -8.46 -21.19
CA TYR A 16 -10.24 -9.09 -20.15
C TYR A 16 -9.37 -8.07 -19.39
N PHE A 17 -8.96 -6.97 -20.01
CA PHE A 17 -8.23 -5.89 -19.33
C PHE A 17 -9.13 -4.86 -18.63
N LEU A 18 -10.43 -4.81 -18.97
CA LEU A 18 -11.40 -3.87 -18.39
C LEU A 18 -12.14 -4.42 -17.15
N HIS A 19 -11.89 -5.68 -16.75
CA HIS A 19 -12.53 -6.35 -15.60
C HIS A 19 -11.55 -6.89 -14.55
N LEU A 20 -10.59 -6.08 -14.07
CA LEU A 20 -9.95 -6.34 -12.78
C LEU A 20 -9.95 -5.07 -11.91
N PRO A 21 -10.94 -4.90 -11.02
CA PRO A 21 -10.91 -3.82 -10.05
C PRO A 21 -9.82 -4.13 -9.01
N GLY A 22 -8.80 -3.28 -8.94
CA GLY A 22 -8.21 -2.86 -7.66
C GLY A 22 -7.44 -3.90 -6.83
N GLY A 23 -6.75 -4.86 -7.42
CA GLY A 23 -5.81 -5.73 -6.70
C GLY A 23 -4.50 -4.99 -6.35
N LEU A 24 -4.03 -5.08 -5.11
CA LEU A 24 -2.66 -4.68 -4.76
C LEU A 24 -1.69 -5.64 -5.42
N THR A 25 -0.76 -5.13 -6.23
CA THR A 25 0.31 -5.95 -6.83
C THR A 25 1.67 -5.45 -6.33
N CYS A 26 2.56 -6.39 -6.06
CA CYS A 26 3.96 -6.06 -5.76
C CYS A 26 4.70 -5.69 -7.04
N GLN A 27 5.29 -4.50 -7.10
CA GLN A 27 6.09 -4.04 -8.23
C GLN A 27 7.40 -4.82 -8.40
N ASN A 28 7.91 -5.42 -7.32
CA ASN A 28 9.19 -6.12 -7.35
C ASN A 28 9.06 -7.55 -7.90
N CYS A 29 7.91 -8.21 -7.70
CA CYS A 29 7.73 -9.62 -8.09
C CYS A 29 6.41 -9.93 -8.81
N ASN A 30 5.59 -8.91 -9.08
CA ASN A 30 4.27 -9.01 -9.73
C ASN A 30 3.23 -9.89 -9.02
N LYS A 31 3.49 -10.29 -7.76
CA LYS A 31 2.54 -11.08 -6.96
C LYS A 31 1.33 -10.23 -6.56
N LEU A 32 0.12 -10.79 -6.70
CA LEU A 32 -1.09 -10.22 -6.12
C LEU A 32 -1.05 -10.34 -4.58
N LEU A 33 -1.34 -9.25 -3.91
CA LEU A 33 -1.37 -9.13 -2.46
C LEU A 33 -2.81 -8.97 -1.99
N SER A 34 -3.11 -9.48 -0.80
CA SER A 34 -4.37 -9.16 -0.11
C SER A 34 -4.32 -7.74 0.46
N ASN A 35 -5.50 -7.17 0.76
CA ASN A 35 -5.62 -5.90 1.47
C ASN A 35 -5.30 -6.02 2.98
N ASP A 36 -4.90 -7.20 3.45
CA ASP A 36 -4.52 -7.42 4.85
C ASP A 36 -3.15 -6.79 5.12
N LEU A 37 -3.13 -5.87 6.09
CA LEU A 37 -1.94 -5.11 6.47
C LEU A 37 -0.79 -6.03 6.92
N ASP A 38 -1.08 -7.06 7.72
CA ASP A 38 -0.05 -7.97 8.22
C ASP A 38 0.46 -8.91 7.12
N TYR A 39 -0.41 -9.33 6.20
CA TYR A 39 0.02 -10.06 5.00
C TYR A 39 0.99 -9.23 4.14
N VAL A 40 0.64 -7.97 3.87
CA VAL A 40 1.48 -7.07 3.05
C VAL A 40 2.83 -6.82 3.73
N VAL A 41 2.86 -6.58 5.04
CA VAL A 41 4.11 -6.38 5.78
C VAL A 41 4.97 -7.63 5.77
N GLU A 42 4.37 -8.82 5.88
CA GLU A 42 5.10 -10.07 5.78
C GLU A 42 5.67 -10.28 4.38
N HIS A 43 4.90 -9.97 3.34
CA HIS A 43 5.40 -9.96 1.97
C HIS A 43 6.59 -9.00 1.80
N CYS A 44 6.52 -7.78 2.35
CA CYS A 44 7.60 -6.80 2.28
C CYS A 44 8.90 -7.31 2.93
N LYS A 45 8.80 -8.20 3.93
CA LYS A 45 9.97 -8.85 4.55
C LYS A 45 10.57 -9.95 3.68
N LEU A 46 9.70 -10.77 3.10
CA LEU A 46 10.07 -12.02 2.42
C LEU A 46 10.31 -11.85 0.92
N CYS A 47 9.97 -10.70 0.33
CA CYS A 47 10.17 -10.48 -1.10
C CYS A 47 11.67 -10.54 -1.43
N TYR A 48 12.04 -11.58 -2.19
CA TYR A 48 13.40 -11.82 -2.64
C TYR A 48 13.83 -10.81 -3.72
N TYR A 49 12.91 -10.40 -4.57
CA TYR A 49 13.15 -9.49 -5.70
C TYR A 49 13.21 -8.01 -5.30
N GLY A 50 12.98 -7.67 -4.02
CA GLY A 50 13.07 -6.29 -3.56
C GLY A 50 14.51 -5.82 -3.43
N SER A 51 14.83 -4.66 -4.01
CA SER A 51 16.15 -4.03 -3.89
C SER A 51 16.43 -3.62 -2.45
N ARG A 52 17.48 -4.20 -1.84
CA ARG A 52 17.95 -3.88 -0.48
C ARG A 52 19.30 -3.16 -0.57
N PRO A 53 19.52 -2.06 0.15
CA PRO A 53 20.84 -1.42 0.22
C PRO A 53 21.88 -2.33 0.88
N ASP A 54 21.44 -3.09 1.90
CA ASP A 54 22.25 -4.04 2.67
C ASP A 54 21.33 -5.09 3.35
N LYS A 55 21.90 -6.20 3.83
CA LYS A 55 21.20 -7.28 4.55
C LYS A 55 20.52 -6.81 5.84
N SER A 56 20.98 -5.71 6.45
CA SER A 56 20.32 -5.09 7.61
C SER A 56 18.90 -4.61 7.33
N PHE A 57 18.59 -4.25 6.07
CA PHE A 57 17.25 -3.82 5.67
C PHE A 57 16.37 -5.04 5.35
N ALA A 58 15.65 -5.48 6.37
CA ALA A 58 14.81 -6.67 6.30
C ALA A 58 13.52 -6.46 5.49
N PHE A 59 12.99 -5.23 5.39
CA PHE A 59 11.70 -4.95 4.76
C PHE A 59 11.85 -4.00 3.57
N VAL A 60 11.32 -4.39 2.41
CA VAL A 60 11.25 -3.58 1.18
C VAL A 60 9.80 -3.38 0.80
N CYS A 61 9.39 -2.14 0.53
CA CYS A 61 8.01 -1.85 0.17
C CYS A 61 7.66 -2.49 -1.19
N PHE A 62 6.41 -2.94 -1.31
CA PHE A 62 5.90 -3.57 -2.52
C PHE A 62 5.57 -2.56 -3.63
N LYS A 63 5.53 -1.25 -3.35
CA LYS A 63 5.01 -0.20 -4.27
C LYS A 63 5.92 1.03 -4.43
N CYS A 64 7.01 1.12 -3.69
CA CYS A 64 7.99 2.20 -3.82
C CYS A 64 9.34 1.77 -3.26
N ASP A 65 10.35 2.63 -3.38
CA ASP A 65 11.74 2.34 -2.97
C ASP A 65 11.98 2.38 -1.45
N TYR A 66 10.92 2.59 -0.65
CA TYR A 66 11.03 2.64 0.80
C TYR A 66 11.44 1.28 1.37
N HIS A 67 12.43 1.31 2.26
CA HIS A 67 12.91 0.13 2.97
C HIS A 67 13.23 0.48 4.42
N THR A 68 13.18 -0.53 5.30
CA THR A 68 13.48 -0.36 6.72
C THR A 68 13.92 -1.68 7.34
N TYR A 69 14.60 -1.60 8.48
CA TYR A 69 14.95 -2.76 9.30
C TYR A 69 13.85 -3.11 10.31
N GLN A 70 12.89 -2.21 10.58
CA GLN A 70 11.86 -2.42 11.62
C GLN A 70 10.49 -2.75 11.04
N ARG A 71 9.84 -3.79 11.59
CA ARG A 71 8.47 -4.19 11.21
C ARG A 71 7.46 -3.05 11.44
N TYR A 72 7.54 -2.35 12.57
CA TYR A 72 6.62 -1.27 12.92
C TYR A 72 6.64 -0.15 11.87
N HIS A 73 7.84 0.28 11.43
CA HIS A 73 8.00 1.30 10.40
C HIS A 73 7.47 0.85 9.03
N MET A 74 7.64 -0.42 8.67
CA MET A 74 7.03 -0.94 7.44
C MET A 74 5.49 -0.96 7.56
N LYS A 75 4.96 -1.43 8.70
CA LYS A 75 3.51 -1.49 8.96
C LYS A 75 2.84 -0.13 8.91
N THR A 76 3.46 0.91 9.47
CA THR A 76 2.93 2.28 9.37
C THR A 76 3.06 2.84 7.95
N HIS A 77 4.16 2.54 7.26
CA HIS A 77 4.40 2.98 5.88
C HIS A 77 3.35 2.42 4.90
N VAL A 78 3.12 1.11 4.90
CA VAL A 78 2.19 0.49 3.91
C VAL A 78 0.74 0.98 4.04
N ARG A 79 0.35 1.52 5.21
CA ARG A 79 -0.97 2.18 5.37
C ARG A 79 -1.17 3.35 4.41
N ILE A 80 -0.11 4.01 3.97
CA ILE A 80 -0.17 5.10 2.97
C ILE A 80 -0.71 4.55 1.65
N HIS A 81 -0.27 3.36 1.24
CA HIS A 81 -0.73 2.72 0.01
C HIS A 81 -2.13 2.14 0.12
N LEU A 82 -2.53 1.72 1.32
CA LEU A 82 -3.88 1.21 1.60
C LEU A 82 -4.89 2.31 1.92
N GLY A 83 -4.45 3.57 2.09
CA GLY A 83 -5.32 4.68 2.52
C GLY A 83 -5.85 4.57 3.95
N VAL A 84 -5.29 3.67 4.78
CA VAL A 84 -5.80 3.38 6.13
C VAL A 84 -5.26 4.40 7.14
N LYS A 85 -6.17 5.08 7.85
CA LYS A 85 -5.84 6.04 8.92
C LYS A 85 -6.56 5.67 10.22
N PRO A 86 -6.02 4.72 11.00
CA PRO A 86 -6.74 4.17 12.15
C PRO A 86 -6.75 5.10 13.37
N PHE A 87 -5.94 6.17 13.36
CA PHE A 87 -5.81 7.07 14.51
C PHE A 87 -6.56 8.37 14.25
N GLN A 88 -7.79 8.44 14.74
CA GLN A 88 -8.66 9.62 14.63
C GLN A 88 -8.56 10.52 15.87
N CYS A 89 -8.60 11.83 15.65
CA CYS A 89 -8.77 12.81 16.72
C CYS A 89 -10.21 12.79 17.21
N ASN A 90 -10.40 12.81 18.53
CA ASN A 90 -11.72 12.88 19.14
C ASN A 90 -12.24 14.33 19.30
N LEU A 91 -11.47 15.32 18.85
CA LEU A 91 -11.79 16.75 19.00
C LEU A 91 -11.98 17.46 17.65
N CYS A 92 -11.61 16.81 16.53
CA CYS A 92 -11.82 17.31 15.17
C CYS A 92 -11.71 16.16 14.15
N ASP A 93 -11.93 16.44 12.87
CA ASP A 93 -11.92 15.44 11.79
C ASP A 93 -10.51 14.96 11.36
N TYR A 94 -9.46 15.37 12.08
CA TYR A 94 -8.10 14.94 11.77
C TYR A 94 -7.91 13.45 12.02
N SER A 95 -7.35 12.74 11.04
CA SER A 95 -6.96 11.33 11.15
C SER A 95 -5.55 11.10 10.63
N SER A 96 -4.86 10.11 11.20
CA SER A 96 -3.47 9.79 10.84
C SER A 96 -3.21 8.29 10.79
N ASN A 97 -2.13 7.92 10.11
CA ASN A 97 -1.65 6.54 9.94
C ASN A 97 -0.65 6.09 11.03
N ASP A 98 -0.23 7.01 11.93
CA ASP A 98 0.74 6.79 13.01
C ASP A 98 0.24 7.49 14.29
N SER A 99 0.23 6.78 15.42
CA SER A 99 -0.18 7.30 16.72
C SER A 99 0.65 8.51 17.18
N ARG A 100 1.94 8.56 16.82
CA ARG A 100 2.82 9.70 17.16
C ARG A 100 2.34 10.98 16.49
N ASN A 101 1.83 10.88 15.26
CA ASN A 101 1.28 12.01 14.52
C ASN A 101 -0.02 12.51 15.17
N LEU A 102 -0.90 11.61 15.61
CA LEU A 102 -2.11 11.99 16.36
C LEU A 102 -1.76 12.67 17.69
N ASN A 103 -0.84 12.11 18.46
CA ASN A 103 -0.44 12.70 19.75
C ASN A 103 0.17 14.08 19.58
N ARG A 104 1.03 14.27 18.57
CA ARG A 104 1.57 15.59 18.23
C ARG A 104 0.45 16.56 17.81
N HIS A 105 -0.48 16.12 16.98
CA HIS A 105 -1.64 16.94 16.59
C HIS A 105 -2.43 17.39 17.82
N LYS A 106 -2.76 16.49 18.74
CA LYS A 106 -3.49 16.83 19.99
C LYS A 106 -2.74 17.86 20.82
N ARG A 107 -1.43 17.68 21.03
CA ARG A 107 -0.62 18.65 21.80
C ARG A 107 -0.55 20.03 21.16
N ILE A 108 -0.49 20.12 19.84
CA ILE A 108 -0.29 21.43 19.16
C ILE A 108 -1.62 22.12 18.87
N ARG A 109 -2.69 21.35 18.60
CA ARG A 109 -3.98 21.88 18.12
C ARG A 109 -5.07 21.88 19.18
N HIS A 110 -4.88 21.12 20.25
CA HIS A 110 -5.88 20.91 21.30
C HIS A 110 -5.29 20.94 22.71
N CYS A 111 -4.09 21.52 22.90
CA CYS A 111 -3.68 21.93 24.25
C CYS A 111 -4.61 23.06 24.69
N VAL A 112 -5.67 22.71 25.41
CA VAL A 112 -6.35 23.65 26.29
C VAL A 112 -5.55 23.61 27.58
N GLU A 113 -4.92 24.74 27.93
CA GLU A 113 -4.26 24.90 29.22
C GLU A 113 -5.30 24.62 30.31
N SER A 114 -4.99 23.64 31.17
CA SER A 114 -5.77 23.29 32.36
C SER A 114 -5.44 24.23 33.51
#